data_AF-A0A9D5UHJ8-F1
#
_entry.id   AF-A0A9D5UHJ8-F1
#
_cell.length_a   1.000
_cell.length_b   1.000
_cell.length_c   1.000
_cell.angle_alpha   90.00
_cell.angle_beta   90.00
_cell.angle_gamma   90.00
#
_symmetry.space_group_name_H-M   'P 1'
#
loop_
_entity.id
_entity.type
_entity.pdbx_description
1 polymer ?
#
loop_
_entity_poly.entity_id
_entity_poly.type
_entity_poly.pdbx_seq_one_letter_code
_entity_poly.pdbx_strand_id
1 'polypeptide(L)'
;MMENSTNISFLHTRISDTLPEEINQLLPKIINYRFGILPLSNMLTTEVRSHVLPNCHYQFNIGQLKYTDEPTQIVSLTTSVETPSLTEFQAKWTTKISTSRPEANVLGKFCTLICKQPELNIRLAHTTAENLAYYGAVLINQGDQFLIETPMMLPTNVVKFEENYESGYLALPEYGGGYYLETHDTPHFWSHLNANGAGFLLLAKQIDDETYHVSAFAIPYGQGIYAPGGVIHCDGLLIGDIFAIYTVTPDYSTAILKDELDQVVQLTILSD
;
A
#
# COMPACT_ATOMS: atom_id res chain seq x y z
N MET A 1 0.03 -30.97 26.65
CA MET A 1 1.03 -29.94 26.97
C MET A 1 0.71 -28.75 26.08
N MET A 2 0.17 -27.68 26.66
CA MET A 2 -0.10 -26.43 25.95
C MET A 2 1.24 -25.73 25.78
N GLU A 3 1.68 -25.52 24.54
CA GLU A 3 2.84 -24.69 24.27
C GLU A 3 2.54 -23.25 24.70
N ASN A 4 3.48 -22.69 25.44
CA ASN A 4 3.44 -21.34 25.98
C ASN A 4 3.14 -20.32 24.87
N SER A 5 2.02 -19.59 25.00
CA SER A 5 1.83 -18.33 24.30
C SER A 5 2.93 -17.37 24.76
N THR A 6 3.94 -17.20 23.92
CA THR A 6 4.89 -16.11 24.07
C THR A 6 4.08 -14.83 24.06
N ASN A 7 4.11 -14.07 25.15
CA ASN A 7 3.55 -12.71 25.18
C ASN A 7 4.39 -11.86 24.22
N ILE A 8 3.97 -11.80 22.96
CA ILE A 8 4.56 -10.93 21.95
C ILE A 8 4.18 -9.50 22.35
N SER A 9 5.15 -8.72 22.80
CA SER A 9 4.96 -7.29 23.08
C SER A 9 5.30 -6.47 21.84
N PHE A 10 4.38 -5.60 21.44
CA PHE A 10 4.56 -4.70 20.31
C PHE A 10 5.02 -3.33 20.81
N LEU A 11 6.33 -3.17 21.04
CA LEU A 11 6.89 -1.98 21.71
C LEU A 11 6.63 -0.64 21.00
N HIS A 12 6.41 -0.66 19.68
CA HIS A 12 6.22 0.55 18.88
C HIS A 12 4.78 0.72 18.39
N THR A 13 3.86 -0.19 18.75
CA THR A 13 2.49 -0.18 18.26
C THR A 13 1.50 0.00 19.40
N ARG A 14 0.64 1.00 19.28
CA ARG A 14 -0.58 1.08 20.11
C ARG A 14 -1.66 0.20 19.50
N ILE A 15 -2.23 -0.69 20.29
CA ILE A 15 -3.29 -1.59 19.85
C ILE A 15 -4.58 -1.16 20.56
N SER A 16 -5.67 -1.05 19.81
CA SER A 16 -6.97 -0.75 20.40
C SER A 16 -7.48 -1.90 21.26
N ASP A 17 -8.00 -1.57 22.45
CA ASP A 17 -8.58 -2.55 23.39
C ASP A 17 -9.93 -3.12 22.89
N THR A 18 -10.46 -2.63 21.77
CA THR A 18 -11.76 -3.02 21.22
C THR A 18 -11.65 -3.87 19.94
N LEU A 19 -10.45 -4.34 19.59
CA LEU A 19 -10.28 -5.18 18.41
C LEU A 19 -10.94 -6.56 18.61
N PRO A 20 -11.69 -7.05 17.61
CA PRO A 20 -12.20 -8.41 17.60
C PRO A 20 -11.08 -9.45 17.67
N GLU A 21 -11.40 -10.62 18.23
CA GLU A 21 -10.45 -11.73 18.39
C GLU A 21 -9.78 -12.15 17.07
N GLU A 22 -10.53 -12.15 15.97
CA GLU A 22 -10.02 -12.47 14.62
C GLU A 22 -8.89 -11.52 14.20
N ILE A 23 -8.99 -10.23 14.54
CA ILE A 23 -7.94 -9.25 14.27
C ILE A 23 -6.77 -9.42 15.25
N ASN A 24 -7.06 -9.69 16.53
CA ASN A 24 -6.03 -9.91 17.55
C ASN A 24 -5.09 -11.07 17.18
N GLN A 25 -5.62 -12.15 16.61
CA GLN A 25 -4.85 -13.30 16.14
C GLN A 25 -3.94 -12.98 14.95
N LEU A 26 -4.27 -11.94 14.17
CA LEU A 26 -3.47 -11.48 13.02
C LEU A 26 -2.38 -10.47 13.39
N LEU A 27 -2.41 -9.90 14.60
CA LEU A 27 -1.45 -8.86 15.03
C LEU A 27 0.02 -9.22 14.76
N PRO A 28 0.51 -10.43 15.07
CA PRO A 28 1.91 -10.79 14.82
C PRO A 28 2.31 -10.81 13.33
N LYS A 29 1.32 -10.86 12.43
CA LYS A 29 1.53 -10.84 10.99
C LYS A 29 1.36 -9.45 10.37
N ILE A 30 0.45 -8.62 10.89
CA ILE A 30 0.19 -7.29 10.32
C ILE A 30 1.09 -6.19 10.91
N ILE A 31 1.53 -6.34 12.16
CA ILE A 31 2.44 -5.39 12.80
C ILE A 31 3.84 -5.63 12.25
N ASN A 32 4.34 -4.66 11.51
CA ASN A 32 5.60 -4.75 10.80
C ASN A 32 6.51 -3.60 11.20
N TYR A 33 7.76 -3.93 11.51
CA TYR A 33 8.81 -2.96 11.77
C TYR A 33 9.96 -3.20 10.81
N ARG A 34 10.29 -2.18 10.05
CA ARG A 34 11.42 -2.15 9.13
C ARG A 34 12.38 -1.09 9.62
N PHE A 35 13.58 -1.51 9.99
CA PHE A 35 14.60 -0.60 10.49
C PHE A 35 15.69 -0.41 9.43
N GLY A 36 15.76 0.80 8.89
CA GLY A 36 16.77 1.17 7.90
C GLY A 36 18.12 1.49 8.53
N ILE A 37 19.12 1.71 7.67
CA ILE A 37 20.51 1.98 8.08
C ILE A 37 20.83 3.47 8.20
N LEU A 38 19.96 4.32 7.67
CA LEU A 38 20.13 5.76 7.72
C LEU A 38 19.31 6.37 8.86
N PRO A 39 19.67 7.56 9.36
CA PRO A 39 18.77 8.32 10.22
C PRO A 39 17.41 8.51 9.53
N LEU A 40 16.33 8.36 10.29
CA LEU A 40 14.96 8.56 9.79
C LEU A 40 14.63 7.68 8.57
N SER A 41 14.99 6.39 8.62
CA SER A 41 14.75 5.44 7.52
C SER A 41 13.94 4.22 7.91
N ASN A 42 13.08 4.34 8.93
CA ASN A 42 12.22 3.25 9.36
C ASN A 42 10.84 3.30 8.68
N MET A 43 10.21 2.14 8.59
CA MET A 43 8.76 2.00 8.40
C MET A 43 8.19 1.18 9.55
N LEU A 44 7.18 1.72 10.24
CA LEU A 44 6.64 1.12 11.46
C LEU A 44 5.12 1.13 11.44
N THR A 45 4.48 0.00 11.70
CA THR A 45 3.08 -0.02 12.14
C THR A 45 3.00 0.58 13.54
N THR A 46 2.56 1.83 13.67
CA THR A 46 2.53 2.54 14.96
C THR A 46 1.20 2.38 15.69
N GLU A 47 0.13 2.05 14.97
CA GLU A 47 -1.17 1.76 15.56
C GLU A 47 -1.94 0.66 14.82
N VAL A 48 -2.70 -0.14 15.57
CA VAL A 48 -3.84 -0.93 15.06
C VAL A 48 -5.09 -0.37 15.73
N ARG A 49 -5.79 0.52 15.01
CA ARG A 49 -6.80 1.43 15.58
C ARG A 49 -8.19 0.82 15.74
N SER A 50 -8.62 0.08 14.73
CA SER A 50 -9.99 -0.41 14.60
C SER A 50 -10.04 -1.49 13.53
N HIS A 51 -11.24 -1.83 13.09
CA HIS A 51 -11.51 -2.75 11.99
C HIS A 51 -12.67 -2.23 11.14
N VAL A 52 -12.75 -2.77 9.92
CA VAL A 52 -13.89 -2.62 9.01
C VAL A 52 -14.50 -3.99 8.72
N LEU A 53 -15.82 -4.00 8.60
CA LEU A 53 -16.64 -5.17 8.32
C LEU A 53 -16.77 -5.37 6.81
N PRO A 54 -16.91 -6.62 6.36
CA PRO A 54 -17.03 -6.92 4.95
C PRO A 54 -18.31 -6.37 4.33
N ASN A 55 -18.16 -5.70 3.19
CA ASN A 55 -19.27 -5.21 2.36
C ASN A 55 -20.19 -4.23 3.11
N CYS A 56 -19.58 -3.35 3.90
CA CYS A 56 -20.27 -2.32 4.66
C CYS A 56 -19.86 -0.91 4.22
N HIS A 57 -20.73 0.06 4.49
CA HIS A 57 -20.48 1.46 4.16
C HIS A 57 -19.77 2.19 5.31
N TYR A 58 -18.82 3.03 4.94
CA TYR A 58 -18.04 3.82 5.88
C TYR A 58 -17.96 5.28 5.42
N GLN A 59 -18.13 6.19 6.37
CA GLN A 59 -17.79 7.60 6.18
C GLN A 59 -16.32 7.83 6.53
N PHE A 60 -15.56 8.43 5.61
CA PHE A 60 -14.19 8.80 5.84
C PHE A 60 -14.08 10.11 6.64
N ASN A 61 -13.30 10.07 7.71
CA ASN A 61 -12.74 11.23 8.38
C ASN A 61 -11.24 11.00 8.57
N ILE A 62 -10.45 12.07 8.68
CA ILE A 62 -8.99 11.94 8.82
C ILE A 62 -8.67 11.02 10.01
N GLY A 63 -8.02 9.89 9.70
CA GLY A 63 -7.63 8.88 10.69
C GLY A 63 -8.73 7.96 11.21
N GLN A 64 -9.93 7.98 10.62
CA GLN A 64 -11.07 7.17 11.05
C GLN A 64 -12.00 6.79 9.88
N LEU A 65 -12.50 5.55 9.93
CA LEU A 65 -13.64 5.11 9.13
C LEU A 65 -14.82 4.85 10.06
N LYS A 66 -15.89 5.63 9.89
CA LYS A 66 -17.10 5.51 10.71
C LYS A 66 -18.14 4.68 9.96
N TYR A 67 -18.49 3.53 10.52
CA TYR A 67 -19.56 2.67 10.00
C TYR A 67 -20.90 3.43 9.86
N THR A 68 -21.65 3.15 8.80
CA THR A 68 -23.00 3.67 8.59
C THR A 68 -23.93 2.62 7.97
N ASP A 69 -25.10 2.40 8.59
CA ASP A 69 -26.19 1.58 8.04
C ASP A 69 -27.08 2.34 7.06
N GLU A 70 -26.99 3.67 7.05
CA GLU A 70 -27.85 4.56 6.27
C GLU A 70 -26.98 5.48 5.39
N PRO A 71 -26.35 4.94 4.33
CA PRO A 71 -25.56 5.77 3.44
C PRO A 71 -26.46 6.73 2.66
N THR A 72 -26.09 8.00 2.60
CA THR A 72 -26.85 9.05 1.90
C THR A 72 -26.30 9.32 0.50
N GLN A 73 -24.97 9.34 0.37
CA GLN A 73 -24.28 9.55 -0.91
C GLN A 73 -23.02 8.70 -0.94
N ILE A 74 -23.06 7.64 -1.73
CA ILE A 74 -21.95 6.70 -1.87
C ILE A 74 -21.05 7.18 -3.00
N VAL A 75 -19.79 7.43 -2.68
CA VAL A 75 -18.72 7.60 -3.63
C VAL A 75 -18.22 6.22 -4.06
N SER A 76 -18.09 6.04 -5.36
CA SER A 76 -17.57 4.83 -6.00
C SER A 76 -16.63 5.24 -7.13
N LEU A 77 -16.10 4.24 -7.84
CA LEU A 77 -15.35 4.46 -9.07
C LEU A 77 -16.14 5.39 -10.01
N THR A 78 -15.50 6.47 -10.47
CA THR A 78 -16.12 7.39 -11.42
C THR A 78 -16.27 6.73 -12.78
N THR A 79 -17.35 7.06 -13.50
CA THR A 79 -17.56 6.63 -14.88
C THR A 79 -16.79 7.46 -15.88
N SER A 80 -16.32 8.65 -15.48
CA SER A 80 -15.44 9.49 -16.28
C SER A 80 -14.00 9.06 -16.04
N VAL A 81 -13.36 8.44 -17.03
CA VAL A 81 -11.98 7.96 -16.93
C VAL A 81 -11.09 8.80 -17.81
N GLU A 82 -10.00 9.33 -17.25
CA GLU A 82 -8.95 10.03 -17.98
C GLU A 82 -7.66 9.23 -17.91
N THR A 83 -6.88 9.23 -19.00
CA THR A 83 -5.54 8.63 -18.99
C THR A 83 -4.60 9.61 -18.28
N PRO A 84 -4.00 9.24 -17.14
CA PRO A 84 -3.09 10.11 -16.41
C PRO A 84 -1.76 10.29 -17.14
N SER A 85 -0.97 11.27 -16.71
CA SER A 85 0.47 11.28 -16.99
C SER A 85 1.08 9.98 -16.46
N LEU A 86 1.54 9.12 -17.37
CA LEU A 86 1.99 7.76 -17.04
C LEU A 86 3.31 7.42 -17.72
N THR A 87 3.97 6.41 -17.16
CA THR A 87 5.13 5.76 -17.75
C THR A 87 4.72 4.38 -18.22
N GLU A 88 4.94 4.11 -19.51
CA GLU A 88 4.87 2.77 -20.07
C GLU A 88 6.22 2.09 -19.92
N PHE A 89 6.25 0.86 -19.41
CA PHE A 89 7.47 0.06 -19.34
C PHE A 89 7.18 -1.41 -19.64
N GLN A 90 8.24 -2.14 -20.00
CA GLN A 90 8.16 -3.55 -20.31
C GLN A 90 8.79 -4.37 -19.20
N ALA A 91 8.03 -5.33 -18.67
CA ALA A 91 8.50 -6.23 -17.65
C ALA A 91 7.77 -7.58 -17.69
N LYS A 92 8.42 -8.60 -17.14
CA LYS A 92 7.86 -9.94 -17.01
C LYS A 92 7.65 -10.29 -15.54
N TRP A 93 6.39 -10.51 -15.15
CA TRP A 93 6.06 -10.99 -13.81
C TRP A 93 6.39 -12.48 -13.72
N THR A 94 7.32 -12.85 -12.83
CA THR A 94 7.82 -14.24 -12.74
C THR A 94 7.63 -14.79 -11.34
N THR A 95 7.60 -16.11 -11.21
CA THR A 95 7.61 -16.80 -9.91
C THR A 95 9.01 -16.96 -9.32
N LYS A 96 10.04 -16.35 -9.94
CA LYS A 96 11.41 -16.33 -9.38
C LYS A 96 11.34 -15.62 -8.04
N ILE A 97 11.89 -16.23 -6.99
CA ILE A 97 11.90 -15.60 -5.66
C ILE A 97 13.04 -14.58 -5.64
N SER A 98 12.71 -13.33 -5.31
CA SER A 98 13.69 -12.26 -5.12
C SER A 98 14.30 -12.33 -3.72
N THR A 99 15.55 -11.90 -3.59
CA THR A 99 16.22 -11.78 -2.30
C THR A 99 15.83 -10.45 -1.63
N SER A 100 15.33 -10.54 -0.40
CA SER A 100 15.07 -9.42 0.52
C SER A 100 15.14 -9.94 1.95
N ARG A 101 15.04 -9.06 2.94
CA ARG A 101 14.80 -9.49 4.32
C ARG A 101 13.41 -10.09 4.51
N PRO A 102 13.23 -11.06 5.43
CA PRO A 102 11.92 -11.68 5.68
C PRO A 102 10.82 -10.68 6.08
N GLU A 103 11.16 -9.64 6.83
CA GLU A 103 10.23 -8.61 7.29
C GLU A 103 9.84 -7.58 6.21
N ALA A 104 10.50 -7.59 5.05
CA ALA A 104 10.27 -6.62 3.98
C ALA A 104 8.94 -6.82 3.24
N ASN A 105 8.26 -7.95 3.41
CA ASN A 105 6.89 -8.15 2.93
C ASN A 105 6.05 -8.86 4.00
N VAL A 106 4.96 -8.23 4.38
CA VAL A 106 4.01 -8.75 5.36
C VAL A 106 3.24 -9.96 4.83
N LEU A 107 3.01 -10.02 3.52
CA LEU A 107 2.26 -11.08 2.86
C LEU A 107 3.09 -12.37 2.71
N GLY A 108 4.42 -12.26 2.62
CA GLY A 108 5.33 -13.39 2.58
C GLY A 108 6.50 -13.19 1.61
N LYS A 109 6.76 -14.17 0.73
CA LYS A 109 7.91 -14.09 -0.20
C LYS A 109 7.65 -13.11 -1.34
N PHE A 110 8.70 -12.44 -1.79
CA PHE A 110 8.70 -11.68 -3.03
C PHE A 110 8.98 -12.57 -4.23
N CYS A 111 8.19 -12.39 -5.27
CA CYS A 111 8.56 -12.84 -6.60
C CYS A 111 9.37 -11.74 -7.34
N THR A 112 9.63 -11.88 -8.63
CA THR A 112 10.43 -10.92 -9.41
C THR A 112 9.65 -10.40 -10.60
N LEU A 113 9.61 -9.07 -10.75
CA LEU A 113 9.18 -8.38 -11.96
C LEU A 113 10.44 -7.97 -12.73
N ILE A 114 10.76 -8.71 -13.79
CA ILE A 114 11.98 -8.50 -14.57
C ILE A 114 11.72 -7.39 -15.59
N CYS A 115 12.24 -6.19 -15.33
CA CYS A 115 12.16 -5.03 -16.20
C CYS A 115 13.22 -5.10 -17.30
N LYS A 116 12.85 -4.69 -18.52
CA LYS A 116 13.82 -4.56 -19.62
C LYS A 116 14.74 -3.36 -19.47
N GLN A 117 14.36 -2.39 -18.64
CA GLN A 117 15.13 -1.20 -18.33
C GLN A 117 15.70 -1.28 -16.90
N PRO A 118 16.97 -0.85 -16.68
CA PRO A 118 17.56 -0.77 -15.35
C PRO A 118 17.07 0.45 -14.55
N GLU A 119 16.39 1.39 -15.22
CA GLU A 119 15.88 2.63 -14.64
C GLU A 119 14.45 2.88 -15.12
N LEU A 120 13.58 3.30 -14.20
CA LEU A 120 12.21 3.71 -14.48
C LEU A 120 11.99 5.14 -14.01
N ASN A 121 11.70 6.00 -14.98
CA ASN A 121 11.30 7.38 -14.74
C ASN A 121 9.77 7.45 -14.70
N ILE A 122 9.18 7.41 -13.52
CA ILE A 122 7.73 7.37 -13.32
C ILE A 122 7.16 8.79 -13.35
N ARG A 123 6.16 9.02 -14.20
CA ARG A 123 5.45 10.31 -14.27
C ARG A 123 4.58 10.54 -13.04
N LEU A 124 4.67 11.74 -12.48
CA LEU A 124 3.73 12.23 -11.49
C LEU A 124 2.42 12.62 -12.17
N ALA A 125 1.32 12.00 -11.76
CA ALA A 125 -0.02 12.32 -12.22
C ALA A 125 -0.74 13.24 -11.23
N HIS A 126 -1.66 14.06 -11.74
CA HIS A 126 -2.60 14.78 -10.88
C HIS A 126 -3.57 13.80 -10.22
N THR A 127 -3.72 13.91 -8.90
CA THR A 127 -4.63 13.05 -8.13
C THR A 127 -6.07 13.54 -8.27
N THR A 128 -6.73 13.11 -9.34
CA THR A 128 -8.15 13.33 -9.60
C THR A 128 -8.91 12.01 -9.59
N ALA A 129 -10.24 12.06 -9.44
CA ALA A 129 -11.06 10.86 -9.48
C ALA A 129 -10.93 10.14 -10.84
N GLU A 130 -10.87 10.91 -11.93
CA GLU A 130 -10.80 10.43 -13.31
C GLU A 130 -9.47 9.70 -13.60
N ASN A 131 -8.35 10.25 -13.11
CA ASN A 131 -7.03 9.66 -13.26
C ASN A 131 -6.85 8.39 -12.42
N LEU A 132 -7.38 8.38 -11.20
CA LEU A 132 -7.35 7.19 -10.34
C LEU A 132 -8.24 6.08 -10.90
N ALA A 133 -9.36 6.43 -11.52
CA ALA A 133 -10.26 5.46 -12.12
C ALA A 133 -9.64 4.68 -13.30
N TYR A 134 -8.63 5.25 -13.96
CA TYR A 134 -7.84 4.54 -14.97
C TYR A 134 -7.23 3.23 -14.44
N TYR A 135 -6.81 3.25 -13.16
CA TYR A 135 -6.22 2.15 -12.41
C TYR A 135 -7.24 1.37 -11.57
N GLY A 136 -8.52 1.73 -11.62
CA GLY A 136 -9.57 1.13 -10.78
C GLY A 136 -9.60 1.64 -9.33
N ALA A 137 -8.87 2.71 -9.01
CA ALA A 137 -8.86 3.32 -7.68
C ALA A 137 -9.87 4.47 -7.57
N VAL A 138 -10.26 4.81 -6.35
CA VAL A 138 -11.28 5.82 -6.03
C VAL A 138 -10.70 6.90 -5.13
N LEU A 139 -10.92 8.17 -5.48
CA LEU A 139 -10.63 9.31 -4.61
C LEU A 139 -11.76 9.49 -3.60
N ILE A 140 -11.44 9.50 -2.32
CA ILE A 140 -12.39 9.66 -1.22
C ILE A 140 -12.06 10.96 -0.49
N ASN A 141 -12.98 11.91 -0.46
CA ASN A 141 -12.83 13.15 0.31
C ASN A 141 -13.29 12.95 1.76
N GLN A 142 -12.78 13.76 2.66
CA GLN A 142 -13.33 13.83 4.01
C GLN A 142 -14.85 14.09 3.96
N GLY A 143 -15.60 13.27 4.68
CA GLY A 143 -17.07 13.31 4.73
C GLY A 143 -17.75 12.39 3.73
N ASP A 144 -17.04 11.93 2.68
CA ASP A 144 -17.57 10.97 1.71
C ASP A 144 -17.85 9.62 2.38
N GLN A 145 -18.88 8.95 1.88
CA GLN A 145 -19.20 7.58 2.26
C GLN A 145 -18.87 6.65 1.10
N PHE A 146 -18.32 5.49 1.37
CA PHE A 146 -18.00 4.50 0.33
C PHE A 146 -18.17 3.08 0.87
N LEU A 147 -18.36 2.14 -0.05
CA LEU A 147 -18.44 0.72 0.26
C LEU A 147 -17.03 0.15 0.36
N ILE A 148 -16.74 -0.58 1.43
CA ILE A 148 -15.51 -1.39 1.52
C ILE A 148 -15.86 -2.82 1.11
N GLU A 149 -15.49 -3.16 -0.11
CA GLU A 149 -15.67 -4.48 -0.71
C GLU A 149 -14.51 -5.37 -0.30
N THR A 150 -14.77 -6.33 0.58
CA THR A 150 -13.74 -7.24 1.09
C THR A 150 -14.38 -8.57 1.49
N PRO A 151 -13.68 -9.70 1.30
CA PRO A 151 -14.18 -11.01 1.71
C PRO A 151 -14.16 -11.21 3.24
N MET A 152 -13.43 -10.36 3.97
CA MET A 152 -13.16 -10.54 5.39
C MET A 152 -13.09 -9.21 6.15
N MET A 153 -13.15 -9.30 7.48
CA MET A 153 -12.87 -8.18 8.35
C MET A 153 -11.42 -7.72 8.20
N LEU A 154 -11.19 -6.42 8.07
CA LEU A 154 -9.84 -5.85 7.88
C LEU A 154 -9.49 -4.89 9.02
N PRO A 155 -8.24 -4.89 9.50
CA PRO A 155 -7.78 -3.89 10.46
C PRO A 155 -7.58 -2.54 9.77
N THR A 156 -7.81 -1.46 10.52
CA THR A 156 -7.35 -0.12 10.16
C THR A 156 -6.10 0.19 10.99
N ASN A 157 -5.03 0.56 10.33
CA ASN A 157 -3.71 0.73 10.90
C ASN A 157 -3.24 2.18 10.74
N VAL A 158 -2.21 2.53 11.50
CA VAL A 158 -1.34 3.67 11.19
C VAL A 158 0.04 3.15 10.91
N VAL A 159 0.57 3.52 9.75
CA VAL A 159 1.94 3.21 9.35
C VAL A 159 2.71 4.50 9.24
N LYS A 160 3.84 4.58 9.93
CA LYS A 160 4.79 5.68 9.78
C LYS A 160 5.87 5.29 8.78
N PHE A 161 6.04 6.07 7.73
CA PHE A 161 7.18 6.01 6.83
C PHE A 161 8.08 7.23 7.09
N GLU A 162 9.35 6.99 7.40
CA GLU A 162 10.30 8.09 7.63
C GLU A 162 10.93 8.60 6.33
N GLU A 163 11.43 9.84 6.34
CA GLU A 163 11.84 10.57 5.13
C GLU A 163 12.90 9.84 4.29
N ASN A 164 13.79 9.08 4.93
CA ASN A 164 14.87 8.35 4.28
C ASN A 164 14.57 6.85 4.17
N TYR A 165 13.31 6.42 4.36
CA TYR A 165 12.95 5.00 4.30
C TYR A 165 13.29 4.38 2.93
N GLU A 166 13.07 5.13 1.85
CA GLU A 166 13.39 4.70 0.49
C GLU A 166 14.88 4.33 0.35
N SER A 167 15.77 5.27 0.65
CA SER A 167 17.22 5.13 0.46
C SER A 167 17.89 4.31 1.56
N GLY A 168 17.36 4.33 2.77
CA GLY A 168 17.92 3.66 3.94
C GLY A 168 17.37 2.25 4.19
N TYR A 169 16.32 1.82 3.47
CA TYR A 169 15.76 0.48 3.59
C TYR A 169 15.25 -0.09 2.26
N LEU A 170 14.27 0.56 1.63
CA LEU A 170 13.50 -0.02 0.51
C LEU A 170 14.38 -0.37 -0.69
N ALA A 171 15.16 0.59 -1.17
CA ALA A 171 15.98 0.47 -2.38
C ALA A 171 17.25 -0.38 -2.16
N LEU A 172 17.58 -0.74 -0.92
CA LEU A 172 18.78 -1.49 -0.59
C LEU A 172 18.58 -3.00 -0.84
N PRO A 173 19.43 -3.65 -1.66
CA PRO A 173 19.28 -5.07 -1.99
C PRO A 173 19.23 -6.02 -0.79
N GLU A 174 20.01 -5.74 0.26
CA GLU A 174 20.10 -6.57 1.47
C GLU A 174 19.04 -6.24 2.54
N TYR A 175 18.14 -5.30 2.25
CA TYR A 175 17.05 -4.86 3.14
C TYR A 175 15.70 -5.06 2.45
N GLY A 176 15.12 -3.99 1.89
CA GLY A 176 13.86 -4.03 1.15
C GLY A 176 13.96 -4.80 -0.16
N GLY A 177 15.18 -4.96 -0.70
CA GLY A 177 15.42 -5.74 -1.91
C GLY A 177 15.17 -4.95 -3.20
N GLY A 178 14.61 -3.75 -3.13
CA GLY A 178 14.25 -2.88 -4.24
C GLY A 178 12.79 -2.40 -4.19
N TYR A 179 12.42 -1.55 -5.13
CA TYR A 179 11.01 -1.19 -5.35
C TYR A 179 10.21 -2.42 -5.75
N TYR A 180 8.91 -2.43 -5.44
CA TYR A 180 8.01 -3.52 -5.78
C TYR A 180 6.76 -3.01 -6.48
N LEU A 181 6.04 -3.93 -7.13
CA LEU A 181 4.63 -3.82 -7.42
C LEU A 181 3.92 -5.00 -6.77
N GLU A 182 2.73 -4.75 -6.23
CA GLU A 182 1.92 -5.79 -5.61
C GLU A 182 0.46 -5.74 -6.02
N THR A 183 -0.19 -6.90 -5.94
CA THR A 183 -1.63 -7.05 -6.16
C THR A 183 -2.13 -8.21 -5.31
N HIS A 184 -3.34 -8.07 -4.78
CA HIS A 184 -3.98 -9.08 -3.93
C HIS A 184 -5.49 -8.80 -3.79
N ASP A 185 -6.22 -9.77 -3.25
CA ASP A 185 -7.69 -9.77 -3.21
C ASP A 185 -8.31 -8.81 -2.18
N THR A 186 -7.59 -8.46 -1.11
CA THR A 186 -8.08 -7.49 -0.12
C THR A 186 -7.82 -6.05 -0.55
N PRO A 187 -8.75 -5.11 -0.32
CA PRO A 187 -8.56 -3.71 -0.68
C PRO A 187 -7.51 -3.02 0.19
N HIS A 188 -7.00 -1.90 -0.32
CA HIS A 188 -6.28 -0.90 0.45
C HIS A 188 -7.06 0.40 0.56
N PHE A 189 -6.77 1.13 1.62
CA PHE A 189 -7.09 2.54 1.75
C PHE A 189 -5.84 3.24 2.26
N TRP A 190 -5.52 4.43 1.75
CA TRP A 190 -4.43 5.25 2.27
C TRP A 190 -4.87 6.70 2.41
N SER A 191 -4.54 7.33 3.53
CA SER A 191 -4.71 8.77 3.73
C SER A 191 -3.67 9.30 4.72
N HIS A 192 -3.17 10.51 4.49
CA HIS A 192 -2.29 11.15 5.46
C HIS A 192 -3.06 11.62 6.69
N LEU A 193 -2.50 11.35 7.88
CA LEU A 193 -3.04 11.89 9.13
C LEU A 193 -2.76 13.39 9.30
N ASN A 194 -1.72 13.91 8.65
CA ASN A 194 -1.23 15.26 8.83
C ASN A 194 -0.96 15.95 7.48
N ALA A 195 -1.09 17.27 7.43
CA ALA A 195 -0.89 18.06 6.21
C ALA A 195 0.55 18.03 5.66
N ASN A 196 1.52 17.60 6.47
CA ASN A 196 2.93 17.46 6.07
C ASN A 196 3.25 16.06 5.51
N GLY A 197 2.24 15.22 5.29
CA GLY A 197 2.40 13.97 4.56
C GLY A 197 2.96 14.22 3.16
N ALA A 198 3.84 13.32 2.71
CA ALA A 198 4.55 13.47 1.45
C ALA A 198 4.76 12.09 0.80
N GLY A 199 5.56 12.07 -0.26
CA GLY A 199 5.82 10.86 -1.02
C GLY A 199 4.70 10.53 -1.99
N PHE A 200 4.71 9.30 -2.51
CA PHE A 200 3.86 8.91 -3.62
C PHE A 200 3.30 7.50 -3.45
N LEU A 201 2.04 7.32 -3.84
CA LEU A 201 1.47 6.00 -4.13
C LEU A 201 1.69 5.71 -5.61
N LEU A 202 2.27 4.55 -5.93
CA LEU A 202 2.29 4.09 -7.33
C LEU A 202 1.05 3.26 -7.58
N LEU A 203 0.38 3.53 -8.71
CA LEU A 203 -0.66 2.67 -9.25
C LEU A 203 -0.23 2.20 -10.64
N ALA A 204 -0.44 0.92 -10.90
CA ALA A 204 -0.07 0.30 -12.16
C ALA A 204 -1.22 -0.47 -12.78
N LYS A 205 -1.14 -0.66 -14.10
CA LYS A 205 -2.09 -1.42 -14.89
C LYS A 205 -1.33 -2.22 -15.92
N GLN A 206 -1.58 -3.52 -15.95
CA GLN A 206 -1.10 -4.37 -17.02
C GLN A 206 -1.94 -4.13 -18.27
N ILE A 207 -1.28 -3.81 -19.39
CA ILE A 207 -1.92 -3.49 -20.68
C ILE A 207 -1.88 -4.70 -21.61
N ASP A 208 -0.78 -5.45 -21.58
CA ASP A 208 -0.62 -6.75 -22.22
C ASP A 208 0.32 -7.65 -21.39
N ASP A 209 0.69 -8.82 -21.90
CA ASP A 209 1.49 -9.82 -21.17
C ASP A 209 2.80 -9.28 -20.57
N GLU A 210 3.44 -8.29 -21.20
CA GLU A 210 4.72 -7.73 -20.76
C GLU A 210 4.73 -6.21 -20.62
N THR A 211 3.61 -5.52 -20.89
CA THR A 211 3.56 -4.05 -20.92
C THR A 211 2.69 -3.53 -19.79
N TYR A 212 3.23 -2.56 -19.05
CA TYR A 212 2.59 -1.96 -17.89
C TYR A 212 2.58 -0.45 -18.02
N HIS A 213 1.47 0.16 -17.62
CA HIS A 213 1.41 1.58 -17.32
C HIS A 213 1.55 1.79 -15.82
N VAL A 214 2.33 2.79 -15.41
CA VAL A 214 2.48 3.18 -14.01
C VAL A 214 2.48 4.69 -13.87
N SER A 215 1.82 5.19 -12.83
CA SER A 215 1.82 6.60 -12.44
C SER A 215 2.08 6.72 -10.95
N ALA A 216 2.73 7.80 -10.56
CA ALA A 216 2.86 8.22 -9.17
C ALA A 216 1.75 9.22 -8.82
N PHE A 217 1.17 9.09 -7.63
CA PHE A 217 0.13 9.97 -7.11
C PHE A 217 0.51 10.46 -5.72
N ALA A 218 0.51 11.77 -5.51
CA ALA A 218 0.54 12.33 -4.16
C ALA A 218 -0.87 12.25 -3.55
N ILE A 219 -1.02 11.81 -2.31
CA ILE A 219 -2.33 11.79 -1.64
C ILE A 219 -2.57 13.18 -1.04
N PRO A 220 -3.57 13.97 -1.49
CA PRO A 220 -3.78 15.28 -0.91
C PRO A 220 -4.31 15.16 0.52
N TYR A 221 -3.89 16.06 1.40
CA TYR A 221 -4.38 16.08 2.78
C TYR A 221 -5.90 16.31 2.82
N GLY A 222 -6.60 15.57 3.69
CA GLY A 222 -8.05 15.55 3.74
C GLY A 222 -8.72 14.65 2.70
N GLN A 223 -7.93 13.96 1.87
CA GLN A 223 -8.39 12.93 0.96
C GLN A 223 -7.73 11.58 1.27
N GLY A 224 -8.34 10.51 0.78
CA GLY A 224 -7.76 9.18 0.77
C GLY A 224 -7.95 8.53 -0.60
N ILE A 225 -7.10 7.55 -0.89
CA ILE A 225 -7.22 6.71 -2.08
C ILE A 225 -7.67 5.33 -1.63
N TYR A 226 -8.81 4.89 -2.13
CA TYR A 226 -9.31 3.52 -1.97
C TYR A 226 -8.96 2.71 -3.21
N ALA A 227 -8.27 1.59 -3.02
CA ALA A 227 -7.95 0.63 -4.07
C ALA A 227 -8.68 -0.68 -3.76
N PRO A 228 -9.70 -1.07 -4.54
CA PRO A 228 -10.31 -2.39 -4.45
C PRO A 228 -9.29 -3.51 -4.65
N GLY A 229 -9.67 -4.74 -4.24
CA GLY A 229 -8.87 -5.93 -4.52
C GLY A 229 -8.50 -6.06 -6.00
N GLY A 230 -7.26 -6.45 -6.27
CA GLY A 230 -6.70 -6.66 -7.61
C GLY A 230 -5.97 -5.46 -8.21
N VAL A 231 -6.12 -4.24 -7.67
CA VAL A 231 -5.37 -3.06 -8.13
C VAL A 231 -3.86 -3.28 -7.90
N ILE A 232 -3.05 -3.06 -8.94
CA ILE A 232 -1.59 -3.17 -8.85
C ILE A 232 -1.05 -1.86 -8.27
N HIS A 233 -0.26 -1.93 -7.20
CA HIS A 233 0.19 -0.75 -6.49
C HIS A 233 1.56 -0.91 -5.82
N CYS A 234 2.10 0.20 -5.31
CA CYS A 234 3.22 0.25 -4.39
C CYS A 234 3.09 1.47 -3.48
N ASP A 235 3.01 1.22 -2.18
CA ASP A 235 2.87 2.24 -1.14
C ASP A 235 4.18 2.50 -0.38
N GLY A 236 5.27 1.83 -0.76
CA GLY A 236 6.58 1.95 -0.14
C GLY A 236 7.26 3.32 -0.30
N LEU A 237 6.73 4.20 -1.14
CA LEU A 237 7.22 5.57 -1.37
C LEU A 237 6.43 6.64 -0.62
N LEU A 238 5.45 6.27 0.21
CA LEU A 238 4.75 7.21 1.07
C LEU A 238 5.68 7.71 2.19
N ILE A 239 5.45 8.93 2.68
CA ILE A 239 6.21 9.55 3.77
C ILE A 239 5.23 10.17 4.78
N GLY A 240 5.51 9.98 6.07
CA GLY A 240 4.73 10.47 7.20
C GLY A 240 3.83 9.40 7.81
N ASP A 241 2.83 9.84 8.58
CA ASP A 241 1.85 8.96 9.22
C ASP A 241 0.67 8.70 8.29
N ILE A 242 0.53 7.46 7.84
CA ILE A 242 -0.49 6.99 6.90
C ILE A 242 -1.54 6.20 7.66
N PHE A 243 -2.79 6.67 7.62
CA PHE A 243 -3.93 5.85 8.00
C PHE A 243 -4.24 4.90 6.86
N ALA A 244 -4.15 3.59 7.12
CA ALA A 244 -4.23 2.58 6.09
C ALA A 244 -5.17 1.43 6.45
N ILE A 245 -5.85 0.88 5.44
CA ILE A 245 -6.36 -0.48 5.50
C ILE A 245 -5.35 -1.36 4.79
N TYR A 246 -4.82 -2.37 5.48
CA TYR A 246 -4.04 -3.45 4.89
C TYR A 246 -4.08 -4.66 5.83
N THR A 247 -3.89 -5.86 5.29
CA THR A 247 -3.87 -7.10 6.07
C THR A 247 -2.94 -8.12 5.42
N VAL A 248 -2.88 -9.33 6.00
CA VAL A 248 -2.35 -10.51 5.32
C VAL A 248 -3.45 -11.31 4.65
N THR A 249 -3.21 -11.73 3.43
CA THR A 249 -4.11 -12.59 2.65
C THR A 249 -3.29 -13.70 1.96
N PRO A 250 -3.85 -14.92 1.78
CA PRO A 250 -3.18 -15.96 1.00
C PRO A 250 -3.10 -15.65 -0.50
N ASP A 251 -4.03 -14.86 -1.02
CA ASP A 251 -4.15 -14.59 -2.46
C ASP A 251 -3.47 -13.27 -2.81
N TYR A 252 -2.15 -13.33 -2.95
CA TYR A 252 -1.32 -12.17 -3.25
C TYR A 252 -0.18 -12.46 -4.24
N SER A 253 0.33 -11.40 -4.85
CA SER A 253 1.60 -11.37 -5.55
C SER A 253 2.31 -10.06 -5.30
N THR A 254 3.48 -10.12 -4.66
CA THR A 254 4.37 -8.97 -4.47
C THR A 254 5.66 -9.26 -5.25
N ALA A 255 6.03 -8.39 -6.18
CA ALA A 255 7.17 -8.59 -7.07
C ALA A 255 8.18 -7.45 -6.95
N ILE A 256 9.43 -7.77 -6.64
CA ILE A 256 10.51 -6.78 -6.67
C ILE A 256 10.91 -6.51 -8.12
N LEU A 257 11.09 -5.24 -8.45
CA LEU A 257 11.57 -4.78 -9.74
C LEU A 257 13.08 -5.03 -9.85
N LYS A 258 13.44 -5.94 -10.76
CA LYS A 258 14.83 -6.27 -11.09
C LYS A 258 15.06 -6.09 -12.58
N ASP A 259 16.26 -5.69 -12.97
CA ASP A 259 16.65 -5.71 -14.37
C ASP A 259 17.02 -7.13 -14.83
N GLU A 260 17.38 -7.29 -16.12
CA GLU A 260 17.81 -8.57 -16.68
C GLU A 260 19.10 -9.12 -16.06
N LEU A 261 19.85 -8.29 -15.32
CA LEU A 261 21.08 -8.64 -14.60
C LEU A 261 20.85 -8.88 -13.10
N ASP A 262 19.59 -9.01 -12.68
CA ASP A 262 19.16 -9.23 -11.29
C ASP A 262 19.52 -8.07 -10.33
N GLN A 263 19.77 -6.88 -10.88
CA GLN A 263 20.02 -5.66 -10.11
C GLN A 263 18.72 -4.94 -9.77
N VAL A 264 18.72 -4.17 -8.68
CA VAL A 264 17.58 -3.32 -8.33
C VAL A 264 17.40 -2.25 -9.40
N VAL A 265 16.20 -2.20 -9.96
CA VAL A 265 15.80 -1.12 -10.88
C VAL A 265 15.79 0.19 -10.11
N GLN A 266 16.44 1.22 -10.66
CA GLN A 266 16.38 2.56 -10.08
C GLN A 266 15.06 3.23 -10.48
N LEU A 267 14.46 3.93 -9.53
CA LEU A 267 13.18 4.61 -9.73
C LEU A 267 13.39 6.10 -9.50
N THR A 268 12.84 6.93 -10.37
CA THR A 268 12.81 8.38 -10.20
C THR A 268 11.43 8.91 -10.56
N ILE A 269 10.87 9.74 -9.68
CA ILE A 269 9.60 10.42 -9.96
C ILE A 269 9.89 11.71 -10.72
N LEU A 270 9.30 11.84 -11.90
CA LEU A 270 9.38 13.05 -12.72
C LEU A 270 8.14 13.92 -12.49
N SER A 271 8.34 15.12 -11.95
CA SER A 271 7.37 16.20 -12.05
C SER A 271 7.51 16.90 -13.40
N ASP A 272 6.39 17.19 -14.05
CA ASP A 272 6.37 18.00 -15.28
C ASP A 272 6.86 19.45 -15.03
#